data_AF-A0AAD3M2X3-F1
#
_entry.id   AF-A0AAD3M2X3-F1
#
_cell.length_a   1.000
_cell.length_b   1.000
_cell.length_c   1.000
_cell.angle_alpha   90.00
_cell.angle_beta   90.00
_cell.angle_gamma   90.00
#
_symmetry.space_group_name_H-M   'P 1'
#
loop_
_entity.id
_entity.type
_entity.pdbx_description
1 polymer ?
#
loop_
_entity_poly.entity_id
_entity_poly.type
_entity_poly.pdbx_seq_one_letter_code
_entity_poly.pdbx_strand_id
1 'polypeptide(L)'
;MSKKFVDNVKIGVIHLLNNVLYKYWEELCYGCQINHPSQKHHECLTEIPGYFYEGHFDQLMKRLDRTFHPRHRRLSAFKRGVWY
;
A
#
# COMPACT_ATOMS: atom_id res chain seq x y z
N MET A 1 -12.61 25.17 10.48
CA MET A 1 -12.60 23.69 10.45
C MET A 1 -12.68 23.17 11.88
N SER A 2 -13.57 22.21 12.19
CA SER A 2 -13.65 21.68 13.57
C SER A 2 -12.49 20.73 13.86
N LYS A 3 -12.05 20.67 15.12
CA LYS A 3 -11.00 19.72 15.57
C LYS A 3 -11.33 18.28 15.19
N LYS A 4 -12.60 17.88 15.41
CA LYS A 4 -13.14 16.56 15.04
C LYS A 4 -12.99 16.24 13.54
N PHE A 5 -13.17 17.23 12.68
CA PHE A 5 -12.97 17.02 11.24
C PHE A 5 -11.50 16.75 10.90
N VAL A 6 -10.57 17.56 11.45
CA VAL A 6 -9.12 17.33 11.28
C VAL A 6 -8.72 15.94 11.76
N ASP A 7 -9.21 15.54 12.93
CA ASP A 7 -8.91 14.23 13.53
C ASP A 7 -9.42 13.08 12.65
N ASN A 8 -10.64 13.19 12.12
CA ASN A 8 -11.18 12.19 11.21
C ASN A 8 -10.38 12.09 9.91
N VAL A 9 -9.92 13.20 9.34
CA VAL A 9 -9.04 13.18 8.15
C VAL A 9 -7.73 12.49 8.47
N LYS A 10 -7.10 12.82 9.61
CA LYS A 10 -5.85 12.16 10.04
C LYS A 10 -6.02 10.65 10.19
N ILE A 11 -7.10 10.21 10.85
CA ILE A 11 -7.41 8.79 11.00
C ILE A 11 -7.56 8.11 9.63
N GLY A 12 -8.29 8.75 8.71
CA GLY A 12 -8.45 8.23 7.35
C GLY A 12 -7.12 8.09 6.60
N VAL A 13 -6.26 9.10 6.67
CA VAL A 13 -4.92 9.08 6.05
C VAL A 13 -4.04 7.99 6.66
N ILE A 14 -4.01 7.87 7.99
CA ILE A 14 -3.25 6.81 8.68
C ILE A 14 -3.74 5.42 8.29
N HIS A 15 -5.06 5.22 8.22
CA HIS A 15 -5.63 3.94 7.81
C HIS A 15 -5.24 3.56 6.37
N LEU A 16 -5.29 4.52 5.44
CA LEU A 16 -4.85 4.31 4.05
C LEU A 16 -3.35 4.03 3.96
N LEU A 17 -2.53 4.76 4.72
CA LEU A 17 -1.10 4.52 4.79
C LEU A 17 -0.79 3.12 5.28
N ASN A 18 -1.43 2.67 6.38
CA ASN A 18 -1.26 1.32 6.91
C ASN A 18 -1.61 0.26 5.86
N ASN A 19 -2.73 0.41 5.14
CA ASN A 19 -3.12 -0.53 4.09
C ASN A 19 -2.08 -0.62 2.96
N VAL A 20 -1.53 0.52 2.52
CA VAL A 20 -0.47 0.55 1.51
C VAL A 20 0.81 -0.11 2.02
N LEU A 21 1.14 0.13 3.29
CA LEU A 21 2.33 -0.37 3.94
C LEU A 21 2.28 -1.89 4.10
N TYR A 22 1.19 -2.45 4.63
CA TYR A 22 0.99 -3.90 4.72
C TYR A 22 1.04 -4.58 3.35
N LYS A 23 0.36 -4.00 2.36
CA LYS A 23 0.35 -4.56 1.01
C LYS A 23 1.74 -4.55 0.38
N TYR A 24 2.51 -3.48 0.57
CA TYR A 24 3.86 -3.41 0.02
C TYR A 24 4.81 -4.40 0.71
N TRP A 25 4.69 -4.56 2.03
CA TRP A 25 5.42 -5.56 2.80
C TRP A 25 5.16 -6.99 2.29
N GLU A 26 3.89 -7.33 2.05
CA GLU A 26 3.50 -8.63 1.49
C GLU A 26 4.05 -8.83 0.06
N GLU A 27 4.06 -7.79 -0.78
CA GLU A 27 4.60 -7.87 -2.14
C GLU A 27 6.11 -8.13 -2.18
N LEU A 28 6.88 -7.58 -1.23
CA LEU A 28 8.32 -7.86 -1.11
C LEU A 28 8.60 -9.35 -0.79
N CYS A 29 7.61 -10.06 -0.25
CA CYS A 29 7.64 -11.49 0.01
C CYS A 29 7.39 -12.36 -1.24
N TYR A 30 7.28 -11.76 -2.44
CA TYR A 30 6.89 -12.44 -3.68
C TYR A 30 5.51 -13.14 -3.62
N GLY A 31 4.56 -12.58 -2.83
CA GLY A 31 3.19 -13.09 -2.78
C GLY A 31 3.06 -14.35 -1.94
N CYS A 32 3.37 -14.23 -0.65
CA CYS A 32 3.37 -15.34 0.29
C CYS A 32 1.98 -16.00 0.38
N GLN A 33 1.87 -17.23 -0.15
CA GLN A 33 0.67 -18.06 -0.03
C GLN A 33 0.70 -18.80 1.30
N ILE A 34 -0.04 -18.27 2.28
CA ILE A 34 -0.08 -18.65 3.71
C ILE A 34 -0.26 -20.16 4.00
N ASN A 35 -0.55 -20.99 2.99
CA ASN A 35 -0.85 -22.41 3.12
C ASN A 35 0.35 -23.37 3.00
N HIS A 36 1.60 -22.89 2.88
CA HIS A 36 2.77 -23.79 2.83
C HIS A 36 3.53 -23.88 4.17
N PRO A 37 3.68 -25.08 4.78
CA PRO A 37 4.26 -25.23 6.12
C PRO A 37 5.75 -24.86 6.25
N SER A 38 6.49 -24.79 5.14
CA SER A 38 7.88 -24.29 5.15
C SER A 38 8.00 -22.76 5.28
N GLN A 39 6.89 -22.02 5.20
CA GLN A 39 6.90 -20.55 5.14
C GLN A 39 6.76 -19.86 6.52
N LYS A 40 6.78 -20.60 7.63
CA LYS A 40 6.67 -20.04 9.00
C LYS A 40 7.72 -18.98 9.37
N HIS A 41 8.76 -18.81 8.56
CA HIS A 41 9.85 -17.84 8.80
C HIS A 41 9.87 -16.66 7.81
N HIS A 42 8.80 -16.46 7.03
CA HIS A 42 8.76 -15.32 6.11
C HIS A 42 8.55 -13.99 6.85
N GLU A 43 9.34 -12.98 6.51
CA GLU A 43 9.29 -11.65 7.09
C GLU A 43 7.89 -11.01 6.96
N CYS A 44 7.13 -11.35 5.91
CA CYS A 44 5.74 -10.87 5.74
C CYS A 44 4.75 -11.33 6.82
N LEU A 45 5.07 -12.42 7.53
CA LEU A 45 4.26 -12.96 8.63
C LEU A 45 4.66 -12.35 9.98
N THR A 46 5.74 -11.58 10.00
CA THR A 46 6.23 -10.86 11.18
C THR A 46 5.75 -9.41 11.17
N GLU A 47 5.79 -8.78 12.34
CA GLU A 47 5.45 -7.36 12.48
C GLU A 47 6.36 -6.51 11.59
N ILE A 48 5.77 -5.49 10.97
CA ILE A 48 6.52 -4.63 10.05
C ILE A 48 7.53 -3.82 10.86
N PRO A 49 8.84 -3.87 10.54
CA PRO A 49 9.84 -3.18 11.32
C PRO A 49 9.56 -1.67 11.36
N GLY A 50 9.79 -1.03 12.52
CA GLY A 50 9.53 0.41 12.68
C GLY A 50 10.28 1.31 11.68
N TYR A 51 11.45 0.87 11.22
CA TYR A 51 12.27 1.56 10.21
C TYR A 51 11.82 1.30 8.76
N PHE A 52 10.88 0.38 8.53
CA PHE A 52 10.43 0.00 7.18
C PHE A 52 9.82 1.18 6.43
N TYR A 53 9.05 2.01 7.15
CA TYR A 53 8.45 3.22 6.56
C TYR A 53 9.51 4.18 6.04
N GLU A 54 10.56 4.44 6.82
CA GLU A 54 11.64 5.38 6.45
C GLU A 54 12.44 4.85 5.26
N GLY A 55 12.80 3.56 5.27
CA GLY A 55 13.55 2.93 4.19
C GLY A 55 12.79 2.83 2.86
N HIS A 56 11.46 2.94 2.89
CA HIS A 56 10.60 2.80 1.71
C HIS A 56 9.65 3.98 1.48
N PHE A 57 9.96 5.14 2.06
CA PHE A 57 9.10 6.30 2.06
C PHE A 57 8.61 6.68 0.65
N ASP A 58 9.52 6.79 -0.31
CA ASP A 58 9.18 7.19 -1.68
C ASP A 58 8.23 6.21 -2.37
N GLN A 59 8.44 4.89 -2.18
CA GLN A 59 7.59 3.87 -2.77
C GLN A 59 6.20 3.85 -2.12
N LEU A 60 6.15 4.02 -0.80
CA LEU A 60 4.90 4.09 -0.04
C LEU A 60 4.10 5.33 -0.44
N MET A 61 4.72 6.50 -0.55
CA MET A 61 4.05 7.73 -0.97
C MET A 61 3.53 7.65 -2.41
N LYS A 62 4.31 7.07 -3.33
CA LYS A 62 3.86 6.84 -4.72
C LYS A 62 2.65 5.90 -4.79
N ARG A 63 2.59 4.90 -3.92
CA ARG A 63 1.45 3.97 -3.83
C ARG A 63 0.24 4.62 -3.18
N LEU A 64 0.46 5.39 -2.13
CA LEU A 64 -0.59 6.14 -1.44
C LEU A 64 -1.23 7.17 -2.37
N ASP A 65 -0.45 7.90 -3.17
CA ASP A 65 -0.94 8.82 -4.19
C ASP A 65 -1.85 8.13 -5.21
N ARG A 66 -1.48 6.93 -5.68
CA ARG A 66 -2.34 6.11 -6.57
C ARG A 66 -3.67 5.70 -5.92
N THR A 67 -3.68 5.51 -4.60
CA THR A 67 -4.89 5.20 -3.84
C THR A 67 -5.81 6.43 -3.72
N PHE A 68 -5.25 7.62 -3.55
CA PHE A 68 -6.00 8.89 -3.55
C PHE A 68 -6.50 9.31 -4.94
N HIS A 69 -5.78 8.93 -6.00
CA HIS A 69 -6.09 9.31 -7.38
C HIS A 69 -6.47 8.10 -8.26
N PRO A 70 -7.62 7.42 -8.02
CA PRO A 70 -8.08 6.34 -8.90
C PRO A 70 -8.40 6.82 -10.33
N ARG A 71 -8.48 8.15 -10.55
CA ARG A 71 -8.81 8.80 -11.83
C ARG A 71 -7.82 8.53 -12.97
N HIS A 72 -6.58 8.09 -12.72
CA HIS A 72 -5.65 7.76 -13.79
C HIS A 72 -5.80 6.35 -14.37
N ARG A 73 -6.57 5.45 -13.72
CA ARG A 73 -6.73 4.07 -14.20
C ARG A 73 -7.57 3.96 -15.49
N ARG A 74 -8.43 4.95 -15.79
CA ARG A 74 -9.12 5.06 -17.09
C ARG A 74 -8.27 5.67 -18.21
N LEU A 75 -7.27 6.49 -17.89
CA LEU A 75 -6.47 7.19 -18.91
C LEU A 75 -5.28 6.36 -19.41
N SER A 76 -4.73 5.45 -18.60
CA SER A 76 -3.67 4.51 -19.03
C SER A 76 -4.20 3.29 -19.81
N ALA A 77 -5.50 3.03 -19.78
CA ALA A 77 -6.16 2.05 -20.65
C ALA A 77 -6.53 2.70 -21.99
N PHE A 78 -6.95 3.97 -22.00
CA PHE A 78 -7.26 4.70 -23.23
C PHE A 78 -6.01 5.10 -24.03
N LYS A 79 -4.87 5.37 -23.36
CA LYS A 79 -3.59 5.69 -24.05
C LYS A 79 -2.84 4.46 -24.59
N ARG A 80 -3.25 3.24 -24.26
CA ARG A 80 -2.72 2.01 -24.87
C ARG A 80 -3.79 1.49 -25.83
N GLY A 81 -3.77 2.02 -27.05
CA GLY A 81 -4.60 1.55 -28.16
C GLY A 81 -4.28 0.09 -28.48
N VAL A 82 -4.83 -0.82 -27.68
CA VAL A 82 -4.72 -2.25 -27.84
C VAL A 82 -6.05 -2.72 -28.40
N TRP A 83 -6.07 -2.82 -29.73
CA TRP A 83 -7.08 -3.54 -30.49
C TRP A 83 -6.71 -5.02 -30.44
N TYR A 84 -7.62 -5.86 -29.95
CA TYR A 84 -7.77 -7.25 -30.36
C TYR A 84 -9.26 -7.51 -30.56
#